data_AF-A0A3D8P3C8-F1
#
_entry.id   AF-A0A3D8P3C8-F1
#
_cell.length_a   1.000
_cell.length_b   1.000
_cell.length_c   1.000
_cell.angle_alpha   90.00
_cell.angle_beta   90.00
_cell.angle_gamma   90.00
#
_symmetry.space_group_name_H-M   'P 1'
#
loop_
_entity.id
_entity.type
_entity.pdbx_description
1 polymer ?
#
loop_
_entity_poly.entity_id
_entity_poly.type
_entity_poly.pdbx_seq_one_letter_code
_entity_poly.pdbx_strand_id
1 'polypeptide(L)'
;MGNDFEKEIAKIRQGIELAKRLREQALARKELLENQLQEIENEIRRLGVEPERLEEELARLEKEIARAIAEARELIPWDLIEKYSAGGNERRGRED
;
A
#
# COMPACT_ATOMS: atom_id res chain seq x y z
N MET A 1 3.81 51.69 41.31
CA MET A 1 3.02 50.43 41.22
C MET A 1 2.18 50.35 39.94
N GLY A 2 1.50 51.40 39.45
CA GLY A 2 0.72 51.33 38.19
C GLY A 2 1.51 50.95 36.92
N ASN A 3 2.79 51.32 36.86
CA ASN A 3 3.65 51.12 35.69
C ASN A 3 4.07 49.65 35.45
N ASP A 4 4.03 48.79 36.48
CA ASP A 4 4.33 47.36 36.31
C ASP A 4 3.11 46.58 35.81
N PHE A 5 1.91 46.94 36.28
CA PHE A 5 0.67 46.34 35.79
C PHE A 5 0.41 46.65 34.31
N GLU A 6 0.73 47.87 33.84
CA GLU A 6 0.63 48.20 32.40
C GLU A 6 1.60 47.38 31.54
N LYS A 7 2.83 47.17 32.00
CA LYS A 7 3.81 46.32 31.31
C LYS A 7 3.34 44.86 31.25
N GLU A 8 2.73 44.36 32.30
CA GLU A 8 2.22 43.00 32.37
C GLU A 8 1.00 42.81 31.46
N ILE A 9 0.07 43.78 31.42
CA ILE A 9 -1.05 43.80 30.47
C ILE A 9 -0.54 43.86 29.03
N ALA A 10 0.50 44.65 28.74
CA ALA A 10 1.10 44.72 27.41
C ALA A 10 1.71 43.37 26.98
N LYS A 11 2.44 42.70 27.87
CA LYS A 11 2.99 41.35 27.62
C LYS A 11 1.88 40.32 27.36
N ILE A 12 0.82 40.34 28.15
CA ILE A 12 -0.33 39.43 27.97
C ILE A 12 -0.99 39.68 26.61
N ARG A 13 -1.22 40.94 26.22
CA ARG A 13 -1.77 41.28 24.90
C ARG A 13 -0.89 40.78 23.76
N GLN A 14 0.42 40.96 23.86
CA GLN A 14 1.38 40.45 22.86
C GLN A 14 1.35 38.92 22.77
N GLY A 15 1.27 38.23 23.92
CA GLY A 15 1.16 36.78 23.97
C GLY A 15 -0.12 36.26 23.31
N ILE A 16 -1.26 36.91 23.55
CA ILE A 16 -2.54 36.57 22.92
C ILE A 16 -2.47 36.76 21.41
N GLU A 17 -1.87 37.86 20.94
CA GLU A 17 -1.74 38.14 19.51
C GLU A 17 -0.84 37.12 18.80
N LEU A 18 0.27 36.74 19.43
CA LEU A 18 1.15 35.69 18.93
C LEU A 18 0.43 34.33 18.88
N ALA A 19 -0.31 33.98 19.93
CA ALA A 19 -1.06 32.72 19.99
C ALA A 19 -2.14 32.64 18.90
N LYS A 20 -2.83 33.75 18.60
CA LYS A 20 -3.80 33.81 17.49
C LYS A 20 -3.14 33.54 16.15
N ARG A 21 -2.01 34.20 15.87
CA ARG A 21 -1.25 34.00 14.63
C ARG A 21 -0.77 32.55 14.48
N LEU A 22 -0.22 31.97 15.55
CA LEU A 22 0.22 30.57 15.54
C LEU A 22 -0.94 29.60 15.29
N ARG A 23 -2.12 29.88 15.88
CA ARG A 23 -3.33 29.08 15.63
C ARG A 23 -3.77 29.17 14.17
N GLU A 24 -3.80 30.36 13.59
CA GLU A 24 -4.17 30.56 12.19
C GLU A 24 -3.21 29.83 11.25
N GLN A 25 -1.90 29.90 11.51
CA GLN A 25 -0.90 29.16 10.75
C GLN A 25 -1.07 27.64 10.87
N ALA A 26 -1.37 27.14 12.08
CA ALA A 26 -1.61 25.72 12.31
C ALA A 26 -2.87 25.23 11.59
N LEU A 27 -3.94 26.04 11.57
CA LEU A 27 -5.18 25.73 10.85
C LEU A 27 -4.95 25.68 9.35
N ALA A 28 -4.27 26.67 8.77
CA ALA A 28 -3.94 26.69 7.35
C ALA A 28 -3.06 25.49 6.96
N ARG A 29 -2.09 25.13 7.80
CA ARG A 29 -1.24 23.95 7.57
C ARG A 29 -2.03 22.64 7.65
N LYS A 30 -2.98 22.55 8.58
CA LYS A 30 -3.86 21.39 8.72
C LYS A 30 -4.73 21.21 7.47
N GLU A 31 -5.38 22.27 7.02
CA GLU A 31 -6.23 22.26 5.83
C GLU A 31 -5.43 21.83 4.58
N LEU A 32 -4.21 22.34 4.42
CA LEU A 32 -3.31 21.90 3.35
C LEU A 32 -3.03 20.39 3.40
N LEU A 33 -2.72 19.85 4.59
CA LEU A 33 -2.42 18.43 4.76
C LEU A 33 -3.66 17.54 4.53
N GLU A 34 -4.83 17.98 4.96
CA GLU A 34 -6.10 17.27 4.72
C GLU A 34 -6.42 17.22 3.21
N ASN A 35 -6.21 18.32 2.49
CA ASN A 35 -6.36 18.35 1.03
C ASN A 35 -5.37 17.42 0.32
N GLN A 36 -4.09 17.42 0.75
CA GLN A 36 -3.08 16.51 0.20
C GLN A 36 -3.42 15.05 0.44
N LEU A 37 -3.87 14.70 1.66
CA LEU A 37 -4.33 13.35 1.96
C LEU A 37 -5.47 12.94 1.05
N GLN A 38 -6.47 13.82 0.87
CA GLN A 38 -7.62 13.53 0.02
C GLN A 38 -7.24 13.34 -1.45
N GLU A 39 -6.29 14.11 -1.96
CA GLU A 39 -5.73 13.95 -3.31
C GLU A 39 -5.03 12.60 -3.46
N ILE A 40 -4.18 12.23 -2.50
CA ILE A 40 -3.47 10.94 -2.49
C ILE A 40 -4.49 9.78 -2.46
N GLU A 41 -5.49 9.82 -1.59
CA GLU A 41 -6.54 8.79 -1.52
C GLU A 41 -7.31 8.67 -2.84
N ASN A 42 -7.63 9.81 -3.47
CA ASN A 42 -8.31 9.83 -4.76
C ASN A 42 -7.44 9.26 -5.88
N GLU A 43 -6.13 9.53 -5.87
CA GLU A 43 -5.18 8.95 -6.81
C GLU A 43 -5.08 7.43 -6.64
N ILE A 44 -4.97 6.95 -5.40
CA ILE A 44 -4.96 5.52 -5.07
C ILE A 44 -6.24 4.84 -5.58
N ARG A 45 -7.42 5.43 -5.31
CA ARG A 45 -8.69 4.91 -5.83
C ARG A 45 -8.75 4.91 -7.36
N ARG A 46 -8.22 5.94 -8.02
CA ARG A 46 -8.14 6.01 -9.51
C ARG A 46 -7.23 4.93 -10.09
N LEU A 47 -6.20 4.52 -9.36
CA LEU A 47 -5.34 3.40 -9.75
C LEU A 47 -6.03 2.03 -9.59
N GLY A 48 -7.31 2.00 -9.19
CA GLY A 48 -8.09 0.77 -9.01
C GLY A 48 -7.74 0.02 -7.73
N VAL A 49 -7.04 0.69 -6.82
CA VAL A 49 -6.59 0.14 -5.55
C VAL A 49 -7.52 0.69 -4.47
N GLU A 50 -8.36 -0.14 -3.88
CA GLU A 50 -9.00 0.19 -2.60
C GLU A 50 -7.99 -0.22 -1.50
N PRO A 51 -7.27 0.72 -0.86
CA PRO A 51 -6.20 0.38 0.08
C PRO A 51 -6.73 -0.43 1.27
N GLU A 52 -8.00 -0.24 1.65
CA GLU A 52 -8.69 -1.03 2.68
C GLU A 52 -8.90 -2.50 2.27
N ARG A 53 -8.86 -2.79 0.96
CA ARG A 53 -9.12 -4.12 0.39
C ARG A 53 -7.89 -4.74 -0.27
N LEU A 54 -6.74 -4.09 -0.14
CA LEU A 54 -5.48 -4.56 -0.73
C LEU A 54 -5.15 -5.99 -0.28
N GLU A 55 -5.33 -6.28 1.00
CA GLU A 55 -5.09 -7.61 1.57
C GLU A 55 -6.08 -8.66 1.06
N GLU A 56 -7.36 -8.28 0.91
CA GLU A 56 -8.40 -9.16 0.34
C GLU A 56 -8.11 -9.50 -1.12
N GLU A 57 -7.70 -8.51 -1.90
CA GLU A 57 -7.41 -8.65 -3.32
C GLU A 57 -6.15 -9.51 -3.54
N LEU A 58 -5.12 -9.33 -2.70
CA LEU A 58 -3.93 -10.17 -2.70
C LEU A 58 -4.28 -11.63 -2.39
N ALA A 59 -5.09 -11.88 -1.36
CA ALA A 59 -5.53 -13.22 -1.00
C ALA A 59 -6.39 -13.88 -2.10
N ARG A 60 -7.18 -13.09 -2.84
CA ARG A 60 -7.94 -13.58 -4.01
C ARG A 60 -7.01 -14.02 -5.13
N LEU A 61 -6.05 -13.17 -5.49
CA LEU A 61 -5.07 -13.46 -6.55
C LEU A 61 -4.21 -14.68 -6.24
N GLU A 62 -3.76 -14.85 -4.99
CA GLU A 62 -3.02 -16.04 -4.56
C GLU A 62 -3.83 -17.32 -4.75
N LYS A 63 -5.12 -17.30 -4.42
CA LYS A 63 -6.03 -18.44 -4.63
C LYS A 63 -6.23 -18.75 -6.11
N GLU A 64 -6.40 -17.73 -6.94
CA GLU A 64 -6.53 -17.90 -8.39
C GLU A 64 -5.26 -18.51 -9.01
N ILE A 65 -4.08 -18.03 -8.59
CA ILE A 65 -2.79 -18.59 -9.02
C ILE A 65 -2.68 -20.06 -8.62
N ALA A 66 -2.98 -20.39 -7.36
CA ALA A 66 -2.92 -21.76 -6.87
C ALA A 66 -3.86 -22.69 -7.66
N ARG A 67 -5.08 -22.22 -7.96
CA ARG A 67 -6.05 -22.95 -8.76
C ARG A 67 -5.57 -23.14 -10.20
N ALA A 68 -5.08 -22.09 -10.85
CA ALA A 68 -4.58 -22.17 -12.22
C ALA A 68 -3.39 -23.13 -12.34
N ILE A 69 -2.50 -23.16 -11.34
CA ILE A 69 -1.38 -24.11 -11.29
C ILE A 69 -1.90 -25.55 -11.13
N ALA A 70 -2.92 -25.78 -10.29
CA ALA A 70 -3.51 -27.11 -10.12
C ALA A 70 -4.17 -27.60 -11.42
N GLU A 71 -4.99 -26.75 -12.06
CA GLU A 71 -5.62 -27.06 -13.34
C GLU A 71 -4.58 -27.34 -14.43
N ALA A 72 -3.51 -26.54 -14.50
CA ALA A 72 -2.41 -26.77 -15.43
C ALA A 72 -1.71 -28.12 -15.18
N ARG A 73 -1.53 -28.52 -13.92
CA ARG A 73 -0.96 -29.84 -13.58
C ARG A 73 -1.86 -30.97 -14.01
N GLU A 74 -3.17 -30.86 -13.86
CA GLU A 74 -4.11 -31.91 -14.29
C GLU A 74 -4.17 -32.08 -15.80
N LEU A 75 -3.98 -30.98 -16.55
CA LEU A 75 -3.99 -30.99 -18.01
C LEU A 75 -2.71 -31.57 -18.63
N ILE A 76 -1.62 -31.64 -17.87
CA ILE A 76 -0.36 -32.21 -18.35
C ILE A 76 -0.46 -33.74 -18.29
N PRO A 77 -0.29 -34.47 -19.41
CA PRO A 77 -0.35 -35.93 -19.43
C PRO A 77 0.99 -36.50 -18.93
N TRP A 78 1.20 -36.45 -17.61
CA TRP A 78 2.44 -36.89 -16.95
C TRP A 78 2.83 -38.33 -17.29
N ASP A 79 1.85 -39.23 -17.39
CA ASP A 79 2.08 -40.63 -17.75
C ASP A 79 2.73 -40.79 -19.13
N LEU A 80 2.36 -39.93 -20.10
CA LEU A 80 3.00 -39.92 -21.41
C LEU A 80 4.42 -39.37 -21.29
N ILE A 81 4.61 -38.29 -20.53
CA ILE A 81 5.93 -37.68 -20.33
C ILE A 81 6.89 -38.66 -19.65
N GLU A 82 6.46 -39.37 -18.60
CA GLU A 82 7.26 -40.38 -17.90
C GLU A 82 7.62 -41.55 -18.84
N LYS A 83 6.66 -42.03 -19.63
CA LYS A 83 6.89 -43.11 -20.61
C LYS A 83 7.93 -42.74 -21.67
N TYR A 84 7.92 -41.50 -22.17
CA TYR A 84 8.88 -41.04 -23.19
C TYR A 84 10.21 -40.53 -22.62
N SER A 85 10.24 -40.06 -21.37
CA SER A 85 11.48 -39.65 -20.69
C SER A 85 12.27 -40.84 -20.13
N ALA A 86 11.60 -41.88 -19.61
CA ALA A 86 12.25 -43.12 -19.19
C ALA A 86 12.72 -43.98 -20.38
N GLY A 87 12.01 -43.95 -21.51
CA GLY A 87 12.33 -44.71 -22.72
C GLY A 87 13.57 -44.24 -23.50
N GLY A 88 14.18 -43.12 -23.10
CA GLY A 88 15.39 -42.58 -23.73
C GLY A 88 16.70 -43.27 -23.32
N ASN A 89 16.69 -44.07 -22.24
CA ASN A 89 17.90 -44.69 -21.70
C ASN A 89 18.07 -46.18 -22.04
N GLU A 90 17.04 -46.85 -22.57
CA GLU A 90 17.11 -48.28 -22.92
C GLU A 90 17.51 -48.56 -24.37
N ARG A 91 17.60 -47.54 -25.23
CA ARG A 91 18.01 -47.70 -26.65
C ARG A 91 19.49 -47.39 -26.92
N ARG A 92 20.36 -47.55 -25.92
CA ARG A 92 21.82 -47.33 -26.09
C ARG A 92 22.70 -48.50 -25.66
N GLY A 93 22.13 -49.70 -25.48
CA GLY A 93 22.84 -50.85 -24.92
C GLY A 93 22.61 -52.21 -25.59
N ARG A 94 22.04 -52.26 -26.80
CA ARG A 94 22.10 -53.47 -27.64
C ARG A 94 22.11 -53.08 -29.10
N GLU A 95 23.28 -53.15 -29.70
CA GLU A 95 23.48 -53.70 -31.04
C GLU A 95 24.97 -54.02 -31.13
N ASP A 96 25.22 -55.29 -31.46
CA ASP A 96 26.52 -55.97 -31.56
C ASP A 96 27.40 -55.41 -32.70
#